data_AF-A0A438XPC7-F1
#
_entry.id   AF-A0A438XPC7-F1
#
_cell.length_a   1.000
_cell.length_b   1.000
_cell.length_c   1.000
_cell.angle_alpha   90.00
_cell.angle_beta   90.00
_cell.angle_gamma   90.00
#
_symmetry.space_group_name_H-M   'P 1'
#
loop_
_entity.id
_entity.type
_entity.pdbx_description
1 polymer ?
#
loop_
_entity_poly.entity_id
_entity_poly.type
_entity_poly.pdbx_seq_one_letter_code
_entity_poly.pdbx_strand_id
1 'polypeptide(L)' 'QKGTIRADFAESIDANAVHGSDSLENAHNEIAFFFAARDL' A
#
# COMPACT_ATOMS: atom_id res chain seq x y z
N GLN A 1 -7.08 -18.78 0.14
CA GLN A 1 -6.63 -18.65 -1.27
C GLN A 1 -5.17 -18.22 -1.23
N LYS A 2 -4.28 -18.87 -1.98
CA LYS A 2 -2.86 -18.46 -2.10
C LYS A 2 -2.67 -17.51 -3.28
N GLY A 3 -1.59 -16.73 -3.29
CA GLY A 3 -1.23 -15.86 -4.42
C GLY A 3 -1.51 -14.37 -4.25
N THR A 4 -2.06 -13.94 -3.11
CA THR A 4 -2.04 -12.51 -2.74
C THR A 4 -0.84 -12.26 -1.83
N ILE A 5 -0.27 -11.06 -1.89
CA ILE A 5 0.91 -10.70 -1.09
C ILE A 5 0.68 -11.00 0.40
N ARG A 6 -0.48 -10.66 0.95
CA ARG A 6 -0.81 -10.95 2.35
C ARG A 6 -0.95 -12.45 2.64
N ALA A 7 -1.57 -13.22 1.75
CA ALA A 7 -1.70 -14.66 1.96
C ALA A 7 -0.35 -15.39 1.93
N ASP A 8 0.61 -14.86 1.16
CA ASP A 8 1.91 -15.49 0.97
C ASP A 8 2.99 -14.96 1.93
N PHE A 9 2.83 -13.74 2.47
CA PHE A 9 3.90 -13.05 3.23
C PHE A 9 3.48 -12.38 4.56
N ALA A 10 2.19 -12.30 4.92
CA ALA A 10 1.78 -11.70 6.20
C ALA A 10 2.06 -12.65 7.38
N GLU A 11 2.58 -12.11 8.49
CA GLU A 11 2.80 -12.86 9.74
C GLU A 11 1.61 -12.75 10.70
N SER A 12 0.96 -11.59 10.74
CA SER A 12 -0.22 -11.30 11.57
C SER A 12 -1.06 -10.17 10.97
N ILE A 13 -2.13 -9.76 11.65
CA ILE A 13 -2.95 -8.61 11.21
C ILE A 13 -2.13 -7.32 11.24
N ASP A 14 -1.33 -7.13 12.29
CA ASP A 14 -0.50 -5.94 12.47
C ASP A 14 0.75 -6.00 11.58
N ALA A 15 1.34 -7.18 11.38
CA ALA A 15 2.48 -7.43 10.51
C ALA A 15 2.04 -8.04 9.16
N ASN A 16 1.30 -7.25 8.37
CA ASN A 16 0.62 -7.73 7.15
C ASN A 16 1.35 -7.43 5.82
N ALA A 17 2.67 -7.25 5.88
CA ALA A 17 3.61 -7.05 4.76
C ALA A 17 3.46 -5.78 3.92
N VAL A 18 2.24 -5.35 3.54
CA VAL A 18 2.05 -4.23 2.59
C VAL A 18 0.89 -3.31 2.96
N HIS A 19 1.11 -2.01 2.73
CA HIS A 19 0.09 -0.96 2.63
C HIS A 19 -0.31 -0.73 1.17
N GLY A 20 -1.52 -0.23 0.96
CA GLY A 20 -1.99 0.24 -0.33
C GLY A 20 -3.21 1.13 -0.13
N SER A 21 -3.28 2.24 -0.86
CA SER A 21 -4.39 3.20 -0.75
C SER A 21 -5.72 2.52 -1.09
N ASP A 22 -6.76 2.82 -0.32
CA ASP A 22 -8.07 2.17 -0.41
C ASP A 22 -9.06 2.86 -1.36
N SER A 23 -8.70 4.02 -1.90
CA SER A 23 -9.50 4.85 -2.78
C SER A 23 -8.63 5.73 -3.67
N LEU A 24 -9.20 6.26 -4.76
CA LEU A 24 -8.50 7.20 -5.64
C LEU A 24 -8.14 8.49 -4.90
N GLU A 25 -9.04 9.00 -4.06
CA GLU A 25 -8.78 10.19 -3.24
C GLU A 25 -7.59 9.98 -2.31
N ASN A 26 -7.56 8.87 -1.55
CA ASN A 26 -6.44 8.57 -0.67
C ASN A 26 -5.15 8.28 -1.45
N ALA A 27 -5.23 7.65 -2.62
CA ALA A 27 -4.07 7.45 -3.48
C ALA A 27 -3.45 8.79 -3.91
N HIS A 28 -4.26 9.75 -4.35
CA HIS A 28 -3.77 11.09 -4.70
C HIS A 28 -3.10 11.79 -3.50
N ASN A 29 -3.72 11.72 -2.32
CA ASN A 29 -3.20 12.34 -1.11
C ASN A 29 -1.89 11.68 -0.64
N GLU A 30 -1.83 10.36 -0.61
CA GLU A 30 -0.65 9.59 -0.17
C GLU A 30 0.53 9.75 -1.14
N ILE A 31 0.28 9.72 -2.45
CA ILE A 31 1.33 9.93 -3.47
C ILE A 31 1.94 11.33 -3.31
N ALA A 32 1.11 12.37 -3.17
CA ALA A 32 1.58 13.74 -3.00
C ALA A 32 2.30 13.97 -1.66
N PHE A 33 1.99 13.17 -0.63
CA PHE A 33 2.68 13.22 0.66
C PHE A 33 4.10 12.65 0.59
N PHE A 34 4.29 11.52 -0.11
CA PHE A 34 5.59 10.83 -0.16
C PHE A 34 6.51 11.31 -1.29
N PHE A 35 5.97 11.76 -2.42
CA PHE A 35 6.74 12.07 -3.62
C PHE A 35 6.55 13.53 -4.04
N ALA A 36 7.65 14.22 -4.35
CA ALA A 36 7.55 15.53 -4.98
C ALA A 36 7.15 15.37 -6.44
N ALA A 37 6.52 16.38 -7.04
CA ALA A 37 6.08 16.33 -8.44
C ALA A 37 7.21 16.06 -9.45
N ARG A 38 8.48 16.29 -9.07
CA ARG A 38 9.67 16.00 -9.89
C ARG A 38 10.12 14.53 -9.83
N ASP A 39 9.61 13.75 -8.88
CA ASP A 39 9.96 12.35 -8.67
C ASP A 39 9.00 11.40 -9.42
N LEU A 40 7.98 11.96 -10.08
CA LEU A 40 6.98 11.28 -10.91
C LEU A 40 7.32 11.44 -12.40
#